data_AF-A0A378FP55-F1
#
_entry.id   AF-A0A378FP55-F1
#
_cell.length_a   1.000
_cell.length_b   1.000
_cell.length_c   1.000
_cell.angle_alpha   90.00
_cell.angle_beta   90.00
_cell.angle_gamma   90.00
#
_symmetry.space_group_name_H-M   'P 1'
#
loop_
_entity.id
_entity.type
_entity.pdbx_description
1 polymer ?
#
loop_
_entity_poly.entity_id
_entity_poly.type
_entity_poly.pdbx_seq_one_letter_code
_entity_poly.pdbx_strand_id
1 'polypeptide(L)'
;MRKLTRDRALAIARSKGIAAYTNPGLNPAYPKGTSCCNDASVFDNAGIPVLSVEATNWSLGKKDGYQQRSKSASFPQGTSWHDVQLDNQQYIDHALPGRIEHRGREVVKVMLPLVKELAKVEKPSSLK
;
A
#
# COMPACT_ATOMS: atom_id res chain seq x y z
N MET A 1 -12.12 -11.55 18.82
CA MET A 1 -10.96 -11.12 18.01
C MET A 1 -11.12 -9.65 17.65
N ARG A 2 -10.13 -8.81 17.94
CA ARG A 2 -10.12 -7.39 17.53
C ARG A 2 -10.04 -7.34 16.01
N LYS A 3 -11.09 -6.88 15.32
CA LYS A 3 -11.04 -6.67 13.86
C LYS A 3 -10.11 -5.49 13.61
N LEU A 4 -8.94 -5.74 13.01
CA LEU A 4 -7.95 -4.70 12.75
C LEU A 4 -8.43 -3.82 11.58
N THR A 5 -8.21 -2.50 11.67
CA THR A 5 -8.52 -1.53 10.60
C THR A 5 -7.98 -1.97 9.24
N ARG A 6 -6.79 -2.58 9.23
CA ARG A 6 -6.17 -3.23 8.07
C ARG A 6 -7.07 -4.28 7.42
N ASP A 7 -7.62 -5.18 8.21
CA ASP A 7 -8.44 -6.28 7.68
C ASP A 7 -9.73 -5.73 7.04
N ARG A 8 -10.26 -4.63 7.60
CA ARG A 8 -11.39 -3.93 6.98
C ARG A 8 -11.00 -3.25 5.67
N ALA A 9 -9.85 -2.57 5.61
CA ALA A 9 -9.32 -1.99 4.37
C ALA A 9 -9.17 -3.05 3.26
N LEU A 10 -8.61 -4.22 3.60
CA LEU A 10 -8.45 -5.33 2.65
C LEU A 10 -9.80 -5.89 2.18
N ALA A 11 -10.80 -5.97 3.06
CA ALA A 11 -12.15 -6.39 2.67
C ALA A 11 -12.80 -5.39 1.70
N ILE A 12 -12.64 -4.08 1.93
CA ILE A 12 -13.12 -3.04 1.01
C ILE A 12 -12.41 -3.16 -0.34
N ALA A 13 -11.07 -3.27 -0.35
CA ALA A 13 -10.29 -3.45 -1.58
C ALA A 13 -10.79 -4.66 -2.39
N ARG A 14 -10.96 -5.81 -1.73
CA ARG A 14 -11.49 -7.04 -2.35
C ARG A 14 -12.87 -6.83 -2.97
N SER A 15 -13.79 -6.16 -2.27
CA SER A 15 -15.14 -5.85 -2.77
C SER A 15 -15.14 -4.94 -4.01
N LYS A 16 -14.05 -4.20 -4.24
CA LYS A 16 -13.87 -3.31 -5.39
C LYS A 16 -12.99 -3.91 -6.49
N GLY A 17 -12.55 -5.16 -6.34
CA GLY A 17 -11.63 -5.81 -7.27
C GLY A 17 -10.21 -5.23 -7.27
N ILE A 18 -9.83 -4.53 -6.18
CA ILE A 18 -8.52 -3.88 -6.04
C ILE A 18 -7.54 -4.84 -5.37
N ALA A 19 -6.40 -5.06 -6.02
CA ALA A 19 -5.33 -5.88 -5.47
C ALA A 19 -4.59 -5.13 -4.36
N ALA A 20 -4.86 -5.50 -3.11
CA ALA A 20 -4.20 -4.98 -1.91
C ALA A 20 -3.84 -6.15 -0.99
N TYR A 21 -2.66 -6.09 -0.38
CA TYR A 21 -2.12 -7.18 0.43
C TYR A 21 -1.40 -6.63 1.66
N THR A 22 -1.33 -7.45 2.70
CA THR A 22 -0.42 -7.23 3.83
C THR A 22 0.96 -7.74 3.46
N ASN A 23 2.04 -7.15 4.03
CA ASN A 23 3.37 -7.77 3.98
C ASN A 23 3.24 -9.26 4.39
N PRO A 24 3.55 -10.22 3.50
CA PRO A 24 3.42 -11.65 3.77
C PRO A 24 4.44 -12.19 4.78
N GLY A 25 5.49 -11.43 5.12
CA GLY A 25 6.55 -11.89 6.02
C GLY A 25 7.60 -12.77 5.33
N LEU A 26 7.87 -12.52 4.04
CA LEU A 26 8.81 -13.32 3.24
C LEU A 26 10.28 -13.03 3.55
N ASN A 27 10.56 -11.99 4.36
CA ASN A 27 11.88 -11.66 4.86
C ASN A 27 11.84 -11.68 6.40
N PRO A 28 12.73 -12.44 7.09
CA PRO A 28 12.75 -12.51 8.55
C PRO A 28 12.94 -11.17 9.27
N ALA A 29 13.62 -10.21 8.64
CA ALA A 29 13.77 -8.86 9.18
C ALA A 29 12.47 -8.03 9.10
N TYR A 30 11.49 -8.49 8.32
CA TYR A 30 10.21 -7.83 8.10
C TYR A 30 9.06 -8.84 8.29
N PRO A 31 8.74 -9.21 9.55
CA PRO A 31 7.65 -10.13 9.85
C PRO A 31 6.31 -9.76 9.21
N LYS A 32 5.40 -10.75 9.15
CA LYS A 32 4.10 -10.56 8.51
C LYS A 32 3.35 -9.35 9.10
N GLY A 33 2.94 -8.44 8.22
CA GLY A 33 2.20 -7.24 8.59
C GLY A 33 3.02 -6.12 9.22
N THR A 34 4.33 -6.25 9.28
CA THR A 34 5.23 -5.14 9.62
C THR A 34 5.80 -4.51 8.34
N SER A 35 6.34 -3.32 8.47
CA SER A 35 7.21 -2.68 7.50
C SER A 35 8.40 -2.08 8.26
N CYS A 36 9.34 -1.44 7.57
CA CYS A 36 10.32 -0.60 8.22
C CYS A 36 10.23 0.83 7.69
N CYS A 37 10.83 1.73 8.48
CA CYS A 37 11.56 2.85 7.92
C CYS A 37 10.65 3.88 7.22
N ASN A 38 9.41 3.96 7.70
CA ASN A 38 8.42 4.95 7.32
C ASN A 38 7.93 5.68 8.57
N ASP A 39 7.05 6.66 8.37
CA ASP A 39 6.50 7.46 9.46
C ASP A 39 5.71 6.64 10.49
N ALA A 40 5.19 5.46 10.11
CA ALA A 40 4.42 4.60 11.02
C ALA A 40 5.26 4.07 12.18
N SER A 41 6.58 3.90 12.00
CA SER A 41 7.48 3.37 13.04
C SER A 41 7.48 4.22 14.33
N VAL A 42 7.36 5.54 14.20
CA VAL A 42 7.31 6.45 15.36
C VAL A 42 6.01 6.26 16.16
N PHE A 43 4.89 6.04 15.46
CA PHE A 43 3.59 5.77 16.10
C PHE A 43 3.56 4.38 16.75
N ASP A 44 4.12 3.36 16.09
CA ASP A 44 4.23 2.02 16.63
C ASP A 44 5.04 2.00 17.94
N ASN A 45 6.17 2.72 17.97
CA ASN A 45 6.99 2.88 19.19
C ASN A 45 6.24 3.59 20.34
N ALA A 46 5.29 4.47 20.00
CA ALA A 46 4.44 5.16 20.96
C ALA A 46 3.17 4.37 21.34
N GLY A 47 2.97 3.17 20.79
CA GLY A 47 1.76 2.37 21.01
C GLY A 47 0.49 2.94 20.35
N ILE A 48 0.65 3.84 19.38
CA ILE A 48 -0.45 4.47 18.65
C ILE A 48 -0.73 3.65 17.37
N PRO A 49 -1.93 3.05 17.24
CA PRO A 49 -2.22 2.22 16.08
C PRO A 49 -2.44 3.06 14.82
N VAL A 50 -1.62 2.85 13.81
CA VAL A 50 -1.73 3.48 12.49
C VAL A 50 -1.88 2.42 11.39
N LEU A 51 -2.39 2.85 10.23
CA LEU A 51 -2.43 2.04 9.01
C LEU A 51 -1.53 2.72 7.97
N SER A 52 -0.42 2.08 7.58
CA SER A 52 0.37 2.49 6.42
C SER A 52 -0.13 1.80 5.15
N VAL A 53 -0.17 2.54 4.05
CA VAL A 53 -0.52 2.05 2.71
C VAL A 53 0.57 2.50 1.74
N GLU A 54 1.24 1.54 1.11
CA GLU A 54 2.39 1.81 0.25
C GLU A 54 2.30 1.04 -1.07
N ALA A 55 2.85 1.63 -2.14
CA ALA A 55 2.98 1.01 -3.44
C ALA A 55 4.20 0.07 -3.48
N THR A 56 4.13 -1.00 -2.69
CA THR A 56 5.25 -1.90 -2.39
C THR A 56 4.98 -3.31 -2.89
N ASN A 57 6.04 -4.00 -3.35
CA ASN A 57 5.96 -5.42 -3.74
C ASN A 57 6.96 -6.28 -2.95
N TRP A 58 6.47 -6.90 -1.88
CA TRP A 58 7.24 -7.76 -0.98
C TRP A 58 7.73 -9.08 -1.60
N SER A 59 7.27 -9.44 -2.80
CA SER A 59 7.72 -10.67 -3.47
C SER A 59 9.01 -10.48 -4.28
N LEU A 60 9.41 -9.23 -4.54
CA LEU A 60 10.54 -8.89 -5.40
C LEU A 60 11.83 -8.67 -4.61
N GLY A 61 12.95 -8.77 -5.31
CA GLY A 61 14.27 -8.43 -4.78
C GLY A 61 14.60 -9.16 -3.48
N LYS A 62 15.05 -8.39 -2.48
CA LYS A 62 15.37 -8.89 -1.13
C LYS A 62 14.12 -9.13 -0.26
N LYS A 63 12.93 -9.01 -0.83
CA LYS A 63 11.64 -9.17 -0.13
C LYS A 63 11.49 -8.21 1.05
N ASP A 64 12.07 -7.03 0.92
CA ASP A 64 12.11 -5.94 1.91
C ASP A 64 11.20 -4.76 1.54
N GLY A 65 10.54 -4.85 0.38
CA GLY A 65 9.59 -3.86 -0.10
C GLY A 65 10.21 -2.72 -0.94
N TYR A 66 11.53 -2.58 -0.98
CA TYR A 66 12.17 -1.48 -1.72
C TYR A 66 12.11 -1.65 -3.24
N GLN A 67 12.14 -2.89 -3.73
CA GLN A 67 11.90 -3.15 -5.15
C GLN A 67 10.40 -3.20 -5.43
N GLN A 68 9.87 -2.15 -6.05
CA GLN A 68 8.43 -1.96 -6.25
C GLN A 68 7.91 -2.68 -7.51
N ARG A 69 8.79 -2.95 -8.49
CA ARG A 69 8.45 -3.60 -9.76
C ARG A 69 9.61 -4.44 -10.31
N SER A 70 9.31 -5.32 -11.27
CA SER A 70 10.36 -6.09 -11.96
C SER A 70 11.35 -5.15 -12.66
N LYS A 71 12.62 -5.56 -12.72
CA LYS A 71 13.66 -4.82 -13.44
C LYS A 71 13.34 -4.79 -14.94
N SER A 72 13.57 -3.65 -15.58
CA SER A 72 13.30 -3.45 -17.01
C SER A 72 14.17 -2.31 -17.54
N ALA A 73 14.20 -2.09 -18.86
CA ALA A 73 14.91 -0.95 -19.45
C ALA A 73 14.50 0.40 -18.83
N SER A 74 13.21 0.64 -18.61
CA SER A 74 12.70 1.87 -17.97
C SER A 74 12.86 1.90 -16.44
N PHE A 75 13.20 0.79 -15.81
CA PHE A 75 13.41 0.74 -14.35
C PHE A 75 14.49 -0.29 -14.05
N PRO A 76 15.78 0.05 -14.28
CA PRO A 76 16.87 -0.93 -14.22
C PRO A 76 17.03 -1.57 -12.85
N GLN A 77 16.70 -0.83 -11.78
CA GLN A 77 16.71 -1.34 -10.41
C GLN A 77 15.33 -1.80 -9.91
N GLY A 78 14.29 -1.72 -10.74
CA GLY A 78 12.93 -2.10 -10.34
C GLY A 78 12.30 -1.15 -9.32
N THR A 79 12.82 0.07 -9.22
CA THR A 79 12.31 1.17 -8.39
C THR A 79 12.57 2.48 -9.12
N SER A 80 11.75 3.50 -8.87
CA SER A 80 12.03 4.90 -9.23
C SER A 80 12.50 5.72 -8.03
N TRP A 81 12.19 5.26 -6.82
CA TRP A 81 12.34 6.02 -5.57
C TRP A 81 13.75 6.62 -5.40
N HIS A 82 13.79 7.88 -4.98
CA HIS A 82 15.01 8.66 -4.74
C HIS A 82 15.90 8.91 -5.98
N ASP A 83 15.36 8.77 -7.19
CA ASP A 83 16.04 9.15 -8.42
C ASP A 83 15.20 10.18 -9.18
N VAL A 84 15.63 11.45 -9.21
CA VAL A 84 14.88 12.53 -9.87
C VAL A 84 14.63 12.28 -11.35
N GLN A 85 15.47 11.49 -12.02
CA GLN A 85 15.31 11.18 -13.45
C GLN A 85 14.16 10.19 -13.69
N LEU A 86 13.83 9.37 -12.68
CA LEU A 86 12.80 8.32 -12.76
C LEU A 86 11.55 8.64 -11.94
N ASP A 87 11.72 9.27 -10.77
CA ASP A 87 10.68 9.61 -9.78
C ASP A 87 10.05 10.97 -10.06
N ASN A 88 9.53 11.12 -11.27
CA ASN A 88 8.81 12.30 -11.67
C ASN A 88 7.60 11.92 -12.52
N GLN A 89 6.58 12.79 -12.50
CA GLN A 89 5.31 12.55 -13.19
C GLN A 89 5.51 12.23 -14.68
N GLN A 90 6.34 13.03 -15.36
CA GLN A 90 6.56 12.88 -16.81
C GLN A 90 7.15 11.51 -17.15
N TYR A 91 8.18 11.08 -16.42
CA TYR A 91 8.81 9.78 -16.65
C TYR A 91 7.88 8.62 -16.32
N ILE A 92 7.20 8.68 -15.17
CA ILE A 92 6.30 7.61 -14.73
C ILE A 92 5.12 7.47 -15.68
N ASP A 93 4.52 8.58 -16.14
CA ASP A 93 3.42 8.51 -17.11
C ASP A 93 3.87 7.99 -18.48
N HIS A 94 5.08 8.34 -18.91
CA HIS A 94 5.64 7.78 -20.14
C HIS A 94 5.91 6.27 -20.01
N ALA A 95 6.57 5.84 -18.94
CA ALA A 95 6.99 4.45 -18.74
C ALA A 95 5.85 3.53 -18.25
N LEU A 96 4.83 4.09 -17.60
CA LEU A 96 3.67 3.40 -17.05
C LEU A 96 2.39 4.24 -17.29
N PRO A 97 1.89 4.35 -18.53
CA PRO A 97 0.74 5.20 -18.86
C PRO A 97 -0.48 4.94 -17.97
N GLY A 98 -1.02 6.03 -17.39
CA GLY A 98 -2.21 6.00 -16.53
C GLY A 98 -1.99 5.40 -15.14
N ARG A 99 -0.76 4.99 -14.78
CA ARG A 99 -0.50 4.31 -13.50
C ARG A 99 -0.80 5.19 -12.29
N ILE A 100 -0.38 6.45 -12.32
CA ILE A 100 -0.56 7.37 -11.19
C ILE A 100 -2.04 7.62 -10.94
N GLU A 101 -2.80 7.92 -12.01
CA GLU A 101 -4.25 8.11 -11.92
C GLU A 101 -4.96 6.85 -11.41
N HIS A 102 -4.64 5.69 -11.97
CA HIS A 102 -5.24 4.42 -11.56
C HIS A 102 -5.00 4.14 -10.08
N ARG A 103 -3.76 4.27 -9.60
CA ARG A 103 -3.40 3.99 -8.20
C ARG A 103 -4.01 5.01 -7.25
N GLY A 104 -4.02 6.29 -7.61
CA GLY A 104 -4.71 7.32 -6.84
C GLY A 104 -6.20 7.02 -6.66
N ARG A 105 -6.90 6.65 -7.75
CA ARG A 105 -8.32 6.27 -7.71
C ARG A 105 -8.55 5.03 -6.84
N GLU A 106 -7.69 4.02 -6.92
CA GLU A 106 -7.81 2.80 -6.11
C GLU A 106 -7.65 3.09 -4.61
N VAL A 107 -6.65 3.87 -4.22
CA VAL A 107 -6.44 4.25 -2.82
C VAL A 107 -7.68 4.95 -2.26
N VAL A 108 -8.23 5.93 -2.98
CA VAL A 108 -9.44 6.65 -2.54
C VAL A 108 -10.66 5.72 -2.47
N LYS A 109 -10.85 4.82 -3.44
CA LYS A 109 -11.94 3.82 -3.44
C LYS A 109 -11.92 2.90 -2.21
N VAL A 110 -10.75 2.70 -1.59
CA VAL A 110 -10.60 1.88 -0.38
C VAL A 110 -10.64 2.72 0.89
N MET A 111 -9.87 3.81 0.94
CA MET A 111 -9.67 4.61 2.15
C MET A 111 -10.88 5.48 2.49
N LEU A 112 -11.59 6.04 1.50
CA LEU A 112 -12.73 6.91 1.80
C LEU A 112 -13.87 6.15 2.50
N PRO A 113 -14.34 4.97 2.03
CA PRO A 113 -15.32 4.19 2.77
C PRO A 113 -14.81 3.76 4.16
N LEU A 114 -13.52 3.39 4.26
CA LEU A 114 -12.92 3.01 5.54
C LEU A 114 -12.99 4.15 6.57
N VAL A 115 -12.60 5.37 6.18
CA VAL A 115 -12.64 6.54 7.06
C VAL A 115 -14.08 6.87 7.45
N LYS A 116 -15.04 6.79 6.52
CA LYS A 116 -16.47 6.97 6.82
C LYS A 116 -16.99 5.97 7.86
N GLU A 117 -16.61 4.70 7.74
CA GLU A 117 -16.97 3.67 8.72
C GLU A 117 -16.34 3.92 10.10
N LEU A 118 -15.05 4.26 10.14
CA LEU A 118 -14.32 4.55 11.38
C LEU A 118 -14.87 5.78 12.09
N ALA A 119 -15.23 6.81 11.32
CA ALA A 119 -15.87 8.03 11.82
C ALA A 119 -17.34 7.82 12.21
N LYS A 120 -17.90 6.61 12.02
CA LYS A 120 -19.33 6.28 12.25
C LYS A 120 -20.29 7.14 11.44
N VAL A 121 -19.83 7.66 10.30
CA VAL A 121 -20.62 8.51 9.38
C VAL A 121 -21.56 7.64 8.54
N GLU A 122 -21.26 6.35 8.37
CA GLU A 122 -22.13 5.37 7.72
C GLU A 122 -22.27 4.13 8.62
N LYS A 123 -23.51 3.64 8.85
CA LYS A 123 -23.73 2.33 9.47
C LYS A 123 -23.23 1.25 8.51
N PRO A 124 -22.56 0.18 8.98
CA PRO A 124 -22.17 -0.92 8.10
C PRO A 124 -23.43 -1.45 7.42
N SER A 125 -23.43 -1.44 6.08
CA SER A 125 -24.45 -2.10 5.27
C SER A 125 -24.58 -3.53 5.78
N SER A 126 -25.72 -3.83 6.40
CA SER A 126 -26.15 -5.20 6.67
C SER A 126 -26.39 -5.84 5.30
N LEU A 127 -25.36 -6.50 4.78
CA LEU A 127 -25.51 -7.49 3.72
C LEU A 127 -26.50 -8.54 4.23
N LYS A 128 -27.68 -8.58 3.60
CA LYS A 128 -28.60 -9.72 3.65
C LYS A 128 -28.02 -10.86 2.83
#